data_AF-A0A7C2E3V9-F1
#
_entry.id   AF-A0A7C2E3V9-F1
#
_cell.length_a   1.000
_cell.length_b   1.000
_cell.length_c   1.000
_cell.angle_alpha   90.00
_cell.angle_beta   90.00
_cell.angle_gamma   90.00
#
_symmetry.space_group_name_H-M   'P 1'
#
loop_
_entity.id
_entity.type
_entity.pdbx_description
1 polymer ?
#
loop_
_entity_poly.entity_id
_entity_poly.type
_entity_poly.pdbx_seq_one_letter_code
_entity_poly.pdbx_strand_id
1 'polypeptide(L)'
;MTAMRWCLLCGDQMIPEFASPCEDPVAWTCRACGFFQLETGGRPLAGEQLAAVRQLPGRAAGGETPLLHAAVETAREILTTFGLTPPVDVERVASLLGYPVEWVRRPVSERGGIARRAGRETLVLNRAYPFHSAAERRWVVAEELGHAVLGHTALAASTAADVPATLREPTRTQEERAGKAFAAELLMPAAEVRAEFRRMQPRLRRAVGRRERAELLQEIVTGLAHAFQVPPAAMRRRLEDLGLLR
;
A
#
# COMPACT_ATOMS: atom_id res chain seq x y z
N MET A 1 -19.02 0.91 30.31
CA MET A 1 -20.12 0.36 29.49
C MET A 1 -19.51 -0.02 28.16
N THR A 2 -19.40 -1.32 27.87
CA THR A 2 -18.74 -1.82 26.65
C THR A 2 -19.58 -1.39 25.45
N ALA A 3 -19.05 -0.53 24.58
CA ALA A 3 -19.73 -0.15 23.36
C ALA A 3 -19.94 -1.41 22.51
N MET A 4 -21.18 -1.73 22.13
CA MET A 4 -21.45 -2.85 21.23
C MET A 4 -21.42 -2.33 19.79
N ARG A 5 -20.58 -2.93 18.93
CA ARG A 5 -20.57 -2.63 17.49
C ARG A 5 -21.09 -3.80 16.67
N TRP A 6 -21.70 -3.46 15.54
CA TRP A 6 -22.34 -4.40 14.62
C TRP A 6 -21.67 -4.36 13.25
N CYS A 7 -21.50 -5.54 12.65
CA CYS A 7 -20.84 -5.71 11.37
C CYS A 7 -21.67 -5.09 10.26
N LEU A 8 -21.04 -4.19 9.50
CA LEU A 8 -21.69 -3.50 8.39
C LEU A 8 -21.92 -4.37 7.16
N LEU A 9 -21.31 -5.56 7.10
CA LEU A 9 -21.43 -6.49 5.97
C LEU A 9 -22.46 -7.60 6.21
N CYS A 10 -22.59 -8.10 7.44
CA CYS A 10 -23.48 -9.23 7.73
C CYS A 10 -24.43 -8.99 8.90
N GLY A 11 -24.33 -7.85 9.60
CA GLY A 11 -25.18 -7.52 10.74
C GLY A 11 -24.82 -8.24 12.04
N ASP A 12 -23.81 -9.11 12.05
CA ASP A 12 -23.39 -9.84 13.25
C ASP A 12 -22.62 -8.96 14.24
N GLN A 13 -22.58 -9.34 15.51
CA GLN A 13 -21.85 -8.58 16.53
C GLN A 13 -20.34 -8.63 16.28
N MET A 14 -19.68 -7.49 16.39
CA MET A 14 -18.23 -7.40 16.26
C MET A 14 -17.55 -7.52 17.61
N ILE A 15 -16.37 -8.16 17.59
CA ILE A 15 -15.52 -8.34 18.76
C ILE A 15 -14.46 -7.23 18.76
N PRO A 16 -14.31 -6.48 19.87
CA PRO A 16 -13.26 -5.48 19.99
C PRO A 16 -11.89 -6.13 20.10
N GLU A 17 -10.92 -5.54 19.41
CA GLU A 17 -9.49 -5.87 19.48
C GLU A 17 -8.78 -4.73 20.21
N PHE A 18 -7.99 -5.07 21.22
CA PHE A 18 -7.33 -4.12 22.11
C PHE A 18 -5.82 -4.18 21.93
N ALA A 19 -5.17 -3.02 21.85
CA ALA A 19 -3.71 -2.94 22.00
C ALA A 19 -3.28 -3.15 23.46
N SER A 20 -4.15 -2.76 24.41
CA SER A 20 -3.97 -2.91 25.84
C SER A 20 -5.34 -3.09 26.53
N PRO A 21 -5.47 -3.97 27.54
CA PRO A 21 -6.74 -4.24 28.22
C PRO A 21 -7.27 -3.06 29.05
N CYS A 22 -6.46 -2.00 29.23
CA CYS A 22 -6.84 -0.78 29.94
C CYS A 22 -7.17 0.40 29.00
N GLU A 23 -7.16 0.18 27.68
CA GLU A 23 -7.38 1.21 26.66
C GLU A 23 -8.64 0.92 25.85
N ASP A 24 -9.11 1.94 25.11
CA ASP A 24 -10.23 1.76 24.19
C ASP A 24 -9.85 0.78 23.05
N PRO A 25 -10.82 0.05 22.47
CA PRO A 25 -10.57 -0.84 21.34
C PRO A 25 -9.91 -0.09 20.18
N VAL A 26 -8.85 -0.66 19.60
CA VAL A 26 -8.17 -0.07 18.43
C VAL A 26 -8.80 -0.56 17.12
N ALA A 27 -9.47 -1.71 17.17
CA ALA A 27 -10.16 -2.28 16.02
C ALA A 27 -11.31 -3.20 16.44
N TRP A 28 -12.08 -3.65 15.45
CA TRP A 28 -13.21 -4.54 15.60
C TRP A 28 -13.18 -5.61 14.52
N THR A 29 -13.39 -6.87 14.91
CA THR A 29 -13.40 -8.01 14.00
C THR A 29 -14.76 -8.71 14.04
N CYS A 30 -15.34 -9.00 12.88
CA CYS A 30 -16.51 -9.86 12.75
C CYS A 30 -16.07 -11.31 12.54
N ARG A 31 -16.41 -12.21 13.47
CA ARG A 31 -16.05 -13.64 13.36
C ARG A 31 -16.84 -14.39 12.30
N ALA A 32 -18.04 -13.92 11.95
CA ALA A 32 -18.88 -14.57 10.95
C ALA A 32 -18.39 -14.37 9.51
N CYS A 33 -17.94 -13.17 9.15
CA CYS A 33 -17.53 -12.86 7.78
C CYS A 33 -16.08 -12.38 7.62
N GLY A 34 -15.34 -12.26 8.73
CA GLY A 34 -13.95 -11.79 8.72
C GLY A 34 -13.78 -10.28 8.51
N PHE A 35 -14.87 -9.50 8.53
CA PHE A 35 -14.80 -8.05 8.38
C PHE A 35 -14.02 -7.39 9.52
N PHE A 36 -13.09 -6.52 9.17
CA PHE A 36 -12.22 -5.82 10.12
C PHE A 36 -12.38 -4.30 9.97
N GLN A 37 -12.50 -3.59 11.10
CA GLN A 37 -12.73 -2.15 11.13
C GLN A 37 -11.90 -1.48 12.23
N LEU A 38 -11.07 -0.51 11.87
CA LEU A 38 -10.31 0.31 12.84
C LEU A 38 -11.20 1.32 13.57
N GLU A 39 -10.84 1.67 14.81
CA GLU A 39 -11.60 2.62 15.66
C GLU A 39 -11.62 4.03 15.07
N THR A 40 -10.54 4.44 14.42
CA THR A 40 -10.40 5.73 13.71
C THR A 40 -11.31 5.86 12.48
N GLY A 41 -12.14 4.84 12.21
CA GLY A 41 -13.28 4.98 11.34
C GLY A 41 -12.90 5.00 9.86
N GLY A 42 -12.09 4.04 9.40
CA GLY A 42 -11.87 3.80 7.98
C GLY A 42 -13.16 3.41 7.25
N ARG A 43 -14.02 4.40 6.96
CA ARG A 43 -15.02 4.41 5.90
C ARG A 43 -14.64 5.54 4.94
N PRO A 44 -14.79 5.37 3.62
CA PRO A 44 -14.73 6.48 2.68
C PRO A 44 -15.74 7.55 3.11
N LEU A 45 -15.32 8.80 3.19
CA LEU A 45 -16.21 9.93 3.41
C LEU A 45 -17.33 9.89 2.34
N ALA A 46 -18.60 10.00 2.76
CA ALA A 46 -19.70 10.10 1.81
C ALA A 46 -19.59 11.43 1.03
N GLY A 47 -20.17 11.49 -0.19
CA GLY A 47 -19.99 12.64 -1.11
C GLY A 47 -20.25 14.02 -0.48
N GLU A 48 -21.24 14.12 0.40
CA GLU A 48 -21.57 15.36 1.13
C GLU A 48 -20.53 15.70 2.22
N GLN A 49 -19.95 14.70 2.87
CA GLN A 49 -18.89 14.87 3.86
C GLN A 49 -17.56 15.28 3.19
N LEU A 50 -17.30 14.77 1.98
CA LEU A 50 -16.18 15.21 1.14
C LEU A 50 -16.32 16.67 0.71
N ALA A 51 -17.54 17.10 0.38
CA ALA A 51 -17.84 18.49 0.04
C ALA A 51 -17.67 19.42 1.25
N ALA A 52 -18.10 19.00 2.44
CA ALA A 52 -17.92 19.75 3.68
C ALA A 52 -16.44 19.91 4.06
N VAL A 53 -15.64 18.86 3.91
CA VAL A 53 -14.19 18.91 4.17
C VAL A 53 -13.47 19.84 3.18
N ARG A 54 -13.92 19.91 1.92
CA ARG A 54 -13.39 20.84 0.91
C ARG A 54 -13.76 22.31 1.15
N GLN A 55 -14.77 22.58 1.97
CA GLN A 55 -15.21 23.95 2.31
C GLN A 55 -14.63 24.48 3.62
N LEU A 56 -13.88 23.66 4.37
CA LEU A 56 -13.19 24.11 5.57
C LEU A 56 -12.03 25.06 5.20
N PRO A 57 -11.98 26.28 5.76
CA PRO A 57 -10.90 27.22 5.47
C PRO A 57 -9.59 26.72 6.08
N GLY A 58 -8.66 26.40 5.18
CA GLY A 58 -7.20 26.34 5.35
C GLY A 58 -6.66 25.94 6.73
N ARG A 59 -6.35 24.65 6.91
CA ARG A 59 -5.19 24.28 7.73
C ARG A 59 -3.94 24.31 6.86
N ALA A 60 -3.04 25.19 7.26
CA ALA A 60 -1.86 25.62 6.54
C ALA A 60 -0.87 24.48 6.23
N ALA A 61 -0.28 24.58 5.02
CA ALA A 61 1.09 24.25 4.68
C ALA A 61 1.80 23.13 5.49
N GLY A 62 1.50 21.88 5.16
CA GLY A 62 2.29 20.69 5.48
C GLY A 62 2.36 19.78 4.26
N GLY A 63 2.98 20.26 3.18
CA GLY A 63 3.01 19.59 1.88
C GLY A 63 3.92 18.37 1.85
N GLU A 64 3.46 17.30 1.20
CA GLU A 64 4.20 16.09 0.82
C GLU A 64 4.70 15.15 1.94
N THR A 65 5.42 15.63 2.95
CA THR A 65 5.97 14.77 4.03
C THR A 65 4.90 14.02 4.84
N PRO A 66 3.75 14.62 5.19
CA PRO A 66 2.73 13.93 6.00
C PRO A 66 2.06 12.75 5.27
N LEU A 67 1.83 12.86 3.96
CA LEU A 67 1.18 11.80 3.16
C LEU A 67 2.10 10.58 2.99
N LEU A 68 3.38 10.82 2.73
CA LEU A 68 4.36 9.74 2.62
C LEU A 68 4.55 9.02 3.96
N HIS A 69 4.59 9.77 5.06
CA HIS A 69 4.67 9.19 6.40
C HIS A 69 3.43 8.35 6.72
N ALA A 70 2.23 8.88 6.45
CA ALA A 70 0.98 8.15 6.65
C ALA A 70 0.93 6.85 5.83
N ALA A 71 1.40 6.88 4.58
CA ALA A 71 1.46 5.70 3.72
C ALA A 71 2.37 4.61 4.29
N VAL A 72 3.55 4.99 4.78
CA VAL A 72 4.51 4.07 5.41
C VAL A 72 3.96 3.48 6.72
N GLU A 73 3.38 4.31 7.60
CA GLU A 73 2.80 3.84 8.85
C GLU A 73 1.62 2.89 8.61
N THR A 74 0.74 3.21 7.67
CA THR A 74 -0.38 2.33 7.31
C THR A 74 0.11 0.95 6.86
N ALA A 75 1.16 0.90 6.04
CA ALA A 75 1.75 -0.38 5.62
C ALA A 75 2.36 -1.16 6.81
N ARG A 76 3.01 -0.48 7.76
CA ARG A 76 3.56 -1.10 8.99
C ARG A 76 2.48 -1.64 9.90
N GLU A 77 1.39 -0.90 10.06
CA GLU A 77 0.23 -1.33 10.82
C GLU A 77 -0.36 -2.60 10.22
N ILE A 78 -0.52 -2.68 8.90
CA ILE A 78 -0.98 -3.89 8.21
C ILE A 78 -0.02 -5.06 8.46
N LEU A 79 1.29 -4.85 8.27
CA LEU A 79 2.30 -5.90 8.51
C LEU A 79 2.24 -6.43 9.95
N THR A 80 2.15 -5.52 10.93
CA THR A 80 2.10 -5.86 12.35
C THR A 80 0.80 -6.57 12.71
N THR A 81 -0.34 -6.03 12.27
CA THR A 81 -1.67 -6.57 12.56
C THR A 81 -1.84 -8.00 12.06
N PHE A 82 -1.31 -8.29 10.88
CA PHE A 82 -1.40 -9.62 10.28
C PHE A 82 -0.16 -10.50 10.53
N GLY A 83 0.82 -10.04 11.30
CA GLY A 83 2.06 -10.77 11.60
C GLY A 83 2.83 -11.19 10.34
N LEU A 84 2.87 -10.32 9.33
CA LEU A 84 3.39 -10.64 8.01
C LEU A 84 4.89 -10.40 7.93
N THR A 85 5.62 -11.35 7.34
CA THR A 85 7.03 -11.22 7.01
C THR A 85 7.24 -11.35 5.50
N PRO A 86 8.24 -10.67 4.91
CA PRO A 86 8.59 -10.88 3.52
C PRO A 86 8.98 -12.33 3.20
N PRO A 87 8.65 -12.84 2.00
CA PRO A 87 7.83 -12.20 0.97
C PRO A 87 6.34 -12.18 1.33
N VAL A 88 5.70 -11.00 1.28
CA VAL A 88 4.29 -10.81 1.69
C VAL A 88 3.33 -11.27 0.60
N ASP A 89 2.36 -12.14 0.89
CA ASP A 89 1.31 -12.47 -0.08
C ASP A 89 0.32 -11.30 -0.26
N VAL A 90 0.64 -10.39 -1.18
CA VAL A 90 -0.10 -9.13 -1.35
C VAL A 90 -1.55 -9.33 -1.82
N GLU A 91 -1.84 -10.35 -2.63
CA GLU A 91 -3.21 -10.62 -3.08
C GLU A 91 -4.07 -11.14 -1.92
N ARG A 92 -3.49 -11.97 -1.05
CA ARG A 92 -4.13 -12.40 0.19
C ARG A 92 -4.36 -11.22 1.15
N VAL A 93 -3.37 -10.35 1.33
CA VAL A 93 -3.52 -9.12 2.14
C VAL A 93 -4.63 -8.24 1.58
N ALA A 94 -4.64 -7.99 0.27
CA ALA A 94 -5.68 -7.20 -0.38
C ALA A 94 -7.07 -7.80 -0.15
N SER A 95 -7.20 -9.13 -0.27
CA SER A 95 -8.45 -9.85 0.00
C SER A 95 -8.90 -9.72 1.46
N LEU A 96 -7.98 -9.83 2.42
CA LEU A 96 -8.27 -9.65 3.86
C LEU A 96 -8.73 -8.22 4.18
N LEU A 97 -8.21 -7.24 3.46
CA LEU A 97 -8.58 -5.83 3.59
C LEU A 97 -9.87 -5.47 2.81
N GLY A 98 -10.49 -6.42 2.13
CA GLY A 98 -11.74 -6.20 1.39
C GLY A 98 -11.55 -5.68 -0.04
N TYR A 99 -10.33 -5.75 -0.58
CA TYR A 99 -9.96 -5.33 -1.94
C TYR A 99 -9.48 -6.53 -2.77
N PRO A 100 -10.36 -7.48 -3.13
CA PRO A 100 -9.94 -8.64 -3.92
C PRO A 100 -9.41 -8.21 -5.30
N VAL A 101 -8.45 -8.97 -5.82
CA VAL A 101 -7.83 -8.71 -7.12
C VAL A 101 -8.63 -9.39 -8.23
N GLU A 102 -9.02 -8.63 -9.24
CA GLU A 102 -9.69 -9.11 -10.43
C GLU A 102 -8.86 -8.86 -11.69
N TRP A 103 -8.76 -9.89 -12.52
CA TRP A 103 -8.10 -9.80 -13.82
C TRP A 103 -9.10 -9.44 -14.90
N VAL A 104 -8.99 -8.26 -15.50
CA VAL A 104 -9.88 -7.80 -16.59
C VAL A 104 -9.08 -7.40 -17.83
N ARG A 105 -9.74 -7.23 -18.97
CA ARG A 105 -9.09 -6.64 -20.16
C ARG A 105 -9.29 -5.12 -20.17
N ARG A 106 -8.21 -4.37 -20.32
CA ARG A 106 -8.15 -2.90 -20.49
C ARG A 106 -7.16 -2.53 -21.61
N PRO A 107 -7.09 -1.27 -22.08
CA PRO A 107 -6.06 -0.83 -23.01
C PRO A 107 -4.65 -1.24 -22.56
N VAL A 108 -3.78 -1.65 -23.48
CA VAL A 108 -2.44 -2.17 -23.18
C VAL A 108 -1.53 -1.18 -22.42
N SER A 109 -1.87 0.11 -22.44
CA SER A 109 -1.17 1.16 -21.69
C SER A 109 -1.50 1.19 -20.19
N GLU A 110 -2.58 0.53 -19.75
CA GLU A 110 -2.99 0.49 -18.34
C GLU A 110 -2.49 -0.78 -17.67
N ARG A 111 -1.80 -0.64 -16.53
CA ARG A 111 -1.30 -1.78 -15.73
C ARG A 111 -2.39 -2.36 -14.83
N GLY A 112 -3.10 -1.47 -14.15
CA GLY A 112 -4.12 -1.79 -13.18
C GLY A 112 -4.91 -0.55 -12.79
N GLY A 113 -5.71 -0.68 -11.74
CA GLY A 113 -6.49 0.42 -11.17
C GLY A 113 -7.42 -0.08 -10.09
N ILE A 114 -8.31 0.80 -9.64
CA ILE A 114 -9.37 0.47 -8.70
C ILE A 114 -10.71 0.55 -9.43
N ALA A 115 -11.53 -0.49 -9.31
CA ALA A 115 -12.91 -0.47 -9.79
C ALA A 115 -13.88 -0.49 -8.62
N ARG A 116 -15.01 0.19 -8.78
CA ARG A 116 -16.11 0.14 -7.82
C ARG A 116 -17.29 -0.59 -8.44
N ARG A 117 -17.63 -1.77 -7.92
CA ARG A 117 -18.72 -2.60 -8.41
C ARG A 117 -19.67 -2.98 -7.27
N ALA A 118 -20.96 -2.70 -7.45
CA ALA A 118 -22.00 -3.01 -6.46
C ALA A 118 -21.66 -2.51 -5.02
N GLY A 119 -21.06 -1.32 -4.93
CA GLY A 119 -20.66 -0.72 -3.64
C GLY A 119 -19.39 -1.28 -3.01
N ARG A 120 -18.70 -2.23 -3.66
CA ARG A 120 -17.39 -2.77 -3.22
C ARG A 120 -16.28 -2.28 -4.14
N GLU A 121 -15.12 -2.02 -3.56
CA GLU A 121 -13.91 -1.67 -4.31
C GLU A 121 -13.09 -2.92 -4.56
N THR A 122 -12.66 -3.12 -5.81
CA THR A 122 -11.82 -4.23 -6.24
C THR A 122 -10.56 -3.69 -6.88
N LEU A 123 -9.43 -4.36 -6.65
CA LEU A 123 -8.20 -4.06 -7.38
C LEU A 123 -8.29 -4.73 -8.73
N VAL A 124 -7.93 -4.00 -9.78
CA VAL A 124 -8.01 -4.50 -11.14
C VAL A 124 -6.61 -4.61 -11.71
N LEU A 125 -6.26 -5.79 -12.23
CA LEU A 125 -5.07 -5.99 -13.06
C LEU A 125 -5.45 -6.21 -14.52
N ASN A 126 -4.70 -5.58 -15.42
CA ASN A 126 -4.95 -5.69 -16.84
C ASN A 126 -4.33 -6.97 -17.43
N ARG A 127 -5.17 -7.90 -17.88
CA ARG A 127 -4.77 -9.12 -18.62
C ARG A 127 -4.03 -8.82 -19.92
N ALA A 128 -4.27 -7.67 -20.54
CA ALA A 128 -3.64 -7.28 -21.80
C ALA A 128 -2.28 -6.57 -21.59
N TYR A 129 -1.94 -6.19 -20.35
CA TYR A 129 -0.66 -5.56 -20.06
C TYR A 129 0.46 -6.62 -20.07
N PRO A 130 1.60 -6.36 -20.75
CA PRO A 130 2.67 -7.35 -20.91
C PRO A 130 3.57 -7.43 -19.67
N PHE A 131 3.03 -7.93 -18.54
CA PHE A 131 3.84 -8.15 -17.35
C PHE A 131 5.00 -9.12 -17.63
N HIS A 132 6.21 -8.71 -17.32
CA HIS A 132 7.44 -9.46 -17.59
C HIS A 132 7.81 -10.43 -16.47
N SER A 133 7.22 -10.30 -15.28
CA SER A 133 7.48 -11.21 -14.15
C SER A 133 6.37 -11.25 -13.11
N ALA A 134 6.39 -12.27 -12.23
CA ALA A 134 5.51 -12.33 -11.06
C ALA A 134 5.80 -11.20 -10.04
N ALA A 135 7.06 -10.80 -9.92
CA ALA A 135 7.48 -9.71 -9.05
C ALA A 135 6.90 -8.36 -9.50
N GLU A 136 6.85 -8.11 -10.81
CA GLU A 136 6.21 -6.93 -11.38
C GLU A 136 4.71 -6.89 -11.08
N ARG A 137 4.01 -8.02 -11.24
CA ARG A 137 2.59 -8.12 -10.88
C ARG A 137 2.36 -7.82 -9.41
N ARG A 138 3.16 -8.44 -8.51
CA ARG A 138 3.10 -8.19 -7.07
C ARG A 138 3.31 -6.72 -6.73
N TRP A 139 4.29 -6.08 -7.38
CA TRP A 139 4.51 -4.64 -7.22
C TRP A 139 3.28 -3.82 -7.60
N VAL A 140 2.68 -4.09 -8.76
CA VAL A 140 1.47 -3.37 -9.21
C VAL A 140 0.31 -3.59 -8.25
N VAL A 141 0.04 -4.81 -7.80
CA VAL A 141 -1.02 -5.07 -6.81
C VAL A 141 -0.78 -4.27 -5.52
N ALA A 142 0.46 -4.20 -5.03
CA ALA A 142 0.78 -3.43 -3.82
C ALA A 142 0.59 -1.91 -4.02
N GLU A 143 0.92 -1.40 -5.21
CA GLU A 143 0.71 0.00 -5.59
C GLU A 143 -0.79 0.34 -5.58
N GLU A 144 -1.61 -0.47 -6.27
CA GLU A 144 -3.07 -0.30 -6.32
C GLU A 144 -3.73 -0.48 -4.93
N LEU A 145 -3.25 -1.44 -4.13
CA LEU A 145 -3.70 -1.61 -2.76
C LEU A 145 -3.40 -0.37 -1.92
N GLY A 146 -2.23 0.24 -2.09
CA GLY A 146 -1.87 1.49 -1.43
C GLY A 146 -2.82 2.62 -1.81
N HIS A 147 -3.16 2.74 -3.09
CA HIS A 147 -4.17 3.71 -3.52
C HIS A 147 -5.54 3.47 -2.88
N ALA A 148 -5.98 2.22 -2.81
CA ALA A 148 -7.30 1.87 -2.26
C ALA A 148 -7.38 2.13 -0.76
N VAL A 149 -6.38 1.67 0.01
CA VAL A 149 -6.32 1.83 1.47
C VAL A 149 -6.19 3.31 1.86
N LEU A 150 -5.43 4.10 1.10
CA LEU A 150 -5.23 5.53 1.38
C LEU A 150 -6.37 6.41 0.84
N GLY A 151 -7.38 5.82 0.19
CA GLY A 151 -8.52 6.56 -0.38
C GLY A 151 -8.12 7.49 -1.52
N HIS A 152 -7.04 7.17 -2.25
CA HIS A 152 -6.59 7.94 -3.40
C HIS A 152 -7.62 7.83 -4.53
N THR A 153 -7.95 8.98 -5.14
CA THR A 153 -9.03 9.05 -6.14
C THR A 153 -8.50 9.06 -7.58
N ALA A 154 -7.18 9.21 -7.77
CA ALA A 154 -6.54 9.32 -9.08
C ALA A 154 -6.77 8.13 -10.02
N LEU A 155 -7.10 6.95 -9.49
CA LEU A 155 -7.18 5.69 -10.24
C LEU A 155 -8.57 5.04 -10.22
N ALA A 156 -9.56 5.70 -9.60
CA ALA A 156 -10.94 5.24 -9.67
C ALA A 156 -11.46 5.49 -11.10
N ALA A 157 -11.50 4.42 -11.92
CA ALA A 157 -12.26 4.43 -13.15
C ALA A 157 -13.75 4.48 -12.79
N SER A 158 -14.24 5.67 -12.46
CA SER A 158 -15.65 5.92 -12.16
C SER A 158 -16.44 5.69 -13.45
N THR A 159 -17.32 4.70 -13.44
CA THR A 159 -18.30 4.45 -14.51
C THR A 159 -19.54 5.34 -14.38
N ALA A 160 -19.51 6.38 -13.54
CA ALA A 160 -20.56 7.38 -13.46
C ALA A 160 -20.38 8.38 -14.60
N ALA A 161 -21.44 8.56 -15.39
CA ALA A 161 -21.43 9.27 -16.67
C ALA A 161 -21.21 10.80 -16.61
N ASP A 162 -20.87 11.40 -15.46
CA ASP A 162 -20.93 12.87 -15.30
C ASP A 162 -19.83 13.51 -14.43
N VAL A 163 -18.62 12.92 -14.32
CA VAL A 163 -17.52 13.62 -13.61
C VAL A 163 -16.17 13.52 -14.35
N PRO A 164 -15.76 14.56 -15.09
CA PRO A 164 -14.35 14.78 -15.36
C PRO A 164 -13.78 15.55 -14.16
N ALA A 165 -13.19 14.83 -13.22
CA ALA A 165 -12.27 15.44 -12.26
C ALA A 165 -10.90 14.81 -12.46
N THR A 166 -10.23 15.18 -13.55
CA THR A 166 -8.77 15.06 -13.59
C THR A 166 -8.24 15.80 -12.36
N LEU A 167 -7.68 15.05 -11.41
CA LEU A 167 -6.99 15.65 -10.27
C LEU A 167 -5.93 16.62 -10.81
N ARG A 168 -5.70 17.72 -10.09
CA ARG A 168 -4.60 18.62 -10.43
C ARG A 168 -3.29 17.83 -10.38
N GLU A 169 -2.42 17.99 -11.38
CA GLU A 169 -1.14 17.27 -11.51
C GLU A 169 -0.30 17.19 -10.22
N PRO A 170 -0.21 18.26 -9.38
CA PRO A 170 0.52 18.18 -8.11
C PRO A 170 -0.09 17.23 -7.09
N THR A 171 -1.42 17.10 -7.04
CA THR A 171 -2.13 16.17 -6.15
C THR A 171 -1.97 14.74 -6.64
N ARG A 172 -2.15 14.51 -7.94
CA ARG A 172 -1.90 13.21 -8.57
C ARG A 172 -0.49 12.70 -8.27
N THR A 173 0.50 13.57 -8.45
CA THR A 173 1.91 13.22 -8.18
C THR A 173 2.14 12.81 -6.72
N GLN A 174 1.49 13.49 -5.77
CA GLN A 174 1.60 13.14 -4.35
C GLN A 174 0.92 11.80 -4.03
N GLU A 175 -0.28 11.55 -4.56
CA GLU A 175 -0.99 10.27 -4.39
C GLU A 175 -0.18 9.10 -4.98
N GLU A 176 0.41 9.28 -6.17
CA GLU A 176 1.29 8.30 -6.82
C GLU A 176 2.56 8.01 -6.00
N ARG A 177 3.17 9.04 -5.41
CA ARG A 177 4.34 8.86 -4.54
C ARG A 177 3.96 8.13 -3.24
N ALA A 178 2.82 8.47 -2.64
CA ALA A 178 2.32 7.81 -1.44
C ALA A 178 1.94 6.36 -1.69
N GLY A 179 1.27 6.03 -2.81
CA GLY A 179 0.98 4.65 -3.22
C GLY A 179 2.26 3.81 -3.38
N LYS A 180 3.29 4.37 -4.00
CA LYS A 180 4.61 3.72 -4.12
C LYS A 180 5.32 3.56 -2.78
N ALA A 181 5.24 4.55 -1.88
CA ALA A 181 5.82 4.47 -0.55
C ALA A 181 5.14 3.38 0.29
N PHE A 182 3.82 3.29 0.23
CA PHE A 182 3.05 2.20 0.82
C PHE A 182 3.49 0.84 0.28
N ALA A 183 3.52 0.67 -1.05
CA ALA A 183 3.92 -0.58 -1.70
C ALA A 183 5.35 -0.99 -1.32
N ALA A 184 6.27 -0.03 -1.27
CA ALA A 184 7.65 -0.24 -0.88
C ALA A 184 7.77 -0.69 0.58
N GLU A 185 7.04 -0.08 1.51
CA GLU A 185 7.07 -0.51 2.91
C GLU A 185 6.39 -1.87 3.09
N LEU A 186 5.23 -2.11 2.46
CA LEU A 186 4.50 -3.38 2.56
C LEU A 186 5.32 -4.56 2.01
N LEU A 187 5.95 -4.40 0.84
CA LEU A 187 6.70 -5.48 0.20
C LEU A 187 8.16 -5.56 0.66
N MET A 188 8.75 -4.45 1.07
CA MET A 188 10.17 -4.32 1.47
C MET A 188 10.30 -3.49 2.76
N PRO A 189 9.81 -3.99 3.91
CA PRO A 189 9.76 -3.18 5.12
C PRO A 189 11.17 -2.80 5.60
N ALA A 190 11.27 -1.60 6.15
CA ALA A 190 12.55 -0.91 6.27
C ALA A 190 13.53 -1.67 7.19
N ALA A 191 13.02 -2.30 8.24
CA ALA A 191 13.83 -3.02 9.22
C ALA A 191 14.52 -4.25 8.59
N GLU A 192 13.78 -5.02 7.80
CA GLU A 192 14.17 -6.24 7.12
C GLU A 192 15.17 -5.93 6.02
N VAL A 193 14.89 -4.93 5.17
CA VAL A 193 15.82 -4.49 4.12
C VAL A 193 17.14 -4.03 4.72
N ARG A 194 17.11 -3.22 5.80
CA ARG A 194 18.32 -2.78 6.50
C ARG A 194 19.07 -3.96 7.11
N ALA A 195 18.37 -4.95 7.67
CA ALA A 195 18.99 -6.14 8.25
C ALA A 195 19.71 -6.97 7.19
N GLU A 196 19.06 -7.27 6.06
CA GLU A 196 19.69 -8.04 4.98
C GLU A 196 20.84 -7.26 4.32
N PHE A 197 20.67 -5.96 4.06
CA PHE A 197 21.74 -5.15 3.50
C PHE A 197 22.97 -5.10 4.41
N ARG A 198 22.79 -4.99 5.74
CA ARG A 198 23.90 -5.03 6.72
C ARG A 198 24.70 -6.32 6.63
N ARG A 199 24.08 -7.47 6.38
CA ARG A 199 24.78 -8.76 6.19
C ARG A 199 25.70 -8.73 4.98
N MET A 200 25.37 -7.94 3.96
CA MET A 200 26.14 -7.84 2.71
C MET A 200 27.21 -6.73 2.74
N GLN A 201 27.11 -5.76 3.66
CA GLN A 201 28.06 -4.63 3.77
C GLN A 201 29.55 -5.03 3.85
N PRO A 202 29.97 -6.10 4.55
CA PRO A 202 31.37 -6.48 4.60
C PRO A 202 31.97 -6.76 3.21
N ARG A 203 31.18 -7.32 2.27
CA ARG A 203 31.62 -7.54 0.89
C ARG A 203 31.88 -6.21 0.17
N LEU A 204 30.97 -5.24 0.33
CA LEU A 204 31.11 -3.91 -0.26
C LEU A 204 32.30 -3.11 0.29
N ARG A 205 32.66 -3.30 1.55
CA ARG A 205 33.82 -2.64 2.18
C ARG A 205 35.16 -3.19 1.68
N ARG A 206 35.18 -4.45 1.24
CA ARG A 206 36.38 -5.12 0.72
C ARG A 206 36.65 -4.81 -0.76
N ALA A 207 35.66 -4.29 -1.48
CA ALA A 207 35.82 -3.90 -2.88
C ALA A 207 36.86 -2.77 -3.00
N VAL A 208 37.89 -3.00 -3.81
CA VAL A 208 39.05 -2.09 -3.92
C VAL A 208 38.86 -1.09 -5.06
N GLY A 209 37.99 -1.40 -6.04
CA GLY A 209 37.75 -0.57 -7.23
C GLY A 209 36.29 -0.13 -7.42
N ARG A 210 36.09 0.99 -8.13
CA ARG A 210 34.75 1.49 -8.49
C ARG A 210 33.92 0.48 -9.29
N ARG A 211 34.57 -0.22 -10.23
CA ARG A 211 33.93 -1.23 -11.07
C ARG A 211 33.45 -2.44 -10.27
N GLU A 212 34.35 -3.03 -9.48
CA GLU A 212 34.03 -4.16 -8.59
C GLU A 212 32.91 -3.79 -7.60
N ARG A 213 32.96 -2.57 -7.04
CA ARG A 213 31.91 -2.06 -6.18
C ARG A 213 30.56 -1.96 -6.91
N ALA A 214 30.54 -1.47 -8.15
CA ALA A 214 29.32 -1.37 -8.94
C ALA A 214 28.73 -2.75 -9.28
N GLU A 215 29.58 -3.71 -9.64
CA GLU A 215 29.18 -5.11 -9.90
C GLU A 215 28.59 -5.76 -8.64
N LEU A 216 29.26 -5.63 -7.48
CA LEU A 216 28.75 -6.13 -6.19
C LEU A 216 27.44 -5.45 -5.78
N LEU A 217 27.29 -4.14 -6.01
CA LEU A 217 26.03 -3.44 -5.75
C LEU A 217 24.90 -3.98 -6.61
N GLN A 218 25.16 -4.29 -7.88
CA GLN A 218 24.16 -4.89 -8.76
C GLN A 218 23.79 -6.31 -8.32
N GLU A 219 24.76 -7.12 -7.88
CA GLU A 219 24.51 -8.44 -7.28
C GLU A 219 23.64 -8.32 -6.03
N ILE A 220 23.95 -7.38 -5.13
CA ILE A 220 23.18 -7.14 -3.90
C ILE A 220 21.75 -6.72 -4.22
N VAL A 221 21.56 -5.76 -5.12
CA VAL A 221 20.22 -5.32 -5.56
C VAL A 221 19.43 -6.49 -6.12
N THR A 222 20.05 -7.31 -6.97
CA THR A 222 19.39 -8.46 -7.61
C THR A 222 19.04 -9.54 -6.59
N GLY A 223 19.96 -9.86 -5.68
CA GLY A 223 19.75 -10.85 -4.62
C GLY A 223 18.67 -10.43 -3.63
N LEU A 224 18.66 -9.17 -3.20
CA LEU A 224 17.60 -8.63 -2.36
C LEU A 224 16.26 -8.59 -3.09
N ALA A 225 16.24 -8.14 -4.36
CA ALA A 225 15.01 -8.13 -5.15
C ALA A 225 14.39 -9.52 -5.28
N HIS A 226 15.23 -10.55 -5.47
CA HIS A 226 14.81 -11.95 -5.47
C HIS A 226 14.26 -12.38 -4.09
N ALA A 227 14.96 -12.07 -3.00
CA ALA A 227 14.54 -12.45 -1.64
C ALA A 227 13.20 -11.83 -1.24
N PHE A 228 12.95 -10.57 -1.60
CA PHE A 228 11.69 -9.87 -1.33
C PHE A 228 10.64 -10.07 -2.42
N GLN A 229 10.98 -10.78 -3.51
CA GLN A 229 10.12 -11.02 -4.68
C GLN A 229 9.54 -9.74 -5.31
N VAL A 230 10.41 -8.76 -5.53
CA VAL A 230 10.11 -7.45 -6.14
C VAL A 230 10.99 -7.20 -7.37
N PRO A 231 10.63 -6.26 -8.27
CA PRO A 231 11.49 -5.89 -9.38
C PRO A 231 12.84 -5.30 -8.89
N PRO A 232 13.97 -5.59 -9.56
CA PRO A 232 15.27 -5.01 -9.19
C PRO A 232 15.28 -3.48 -9.14
N ALA A 233 14.53 -2.83 -10.03
CA ALA A 233 14.39 -1.38 -10.05
C ALA A 233 13.71 -0.85 -8.77
N ALA A 234 12.67 -1.54 -8.28
CA ALA A 234 11.97 -1.18 -7.05
C ALA A 234 12.88 -1.37 -5.82
N MET A 235 13.63 -2.48 -5.76
CA MET A 235 14.60 -2.71 -4.70
C MET A 235 15.72 -1.66 -4.69
N ARG A 236 16.29 -1.33 -5.86
CA ARG A 236 17.29 -0.26 -5.98
C ARG A 236 16.75 1.06 -5.42
N ARG A 237 15.57 1.46 -5.85
CA ARG A 237 14.93 2.70 -5.38
C ARG A 237 14.71 2.67 -3.86
N ARG A 238 14.23 1.54 -3.34
CA ARG A 238 14.03 1.36 -1.89
C ARG A 238 15.33 1.52 -1.10
N LEU A 239 16.43 0.97 -1.59
CA LEU A 239 17.73 1.12 -0.93
C LEU A 239 18.24 2.58 -0.99
N GLU A 240 17.99 3.30 -2.07
CA GLU A 240 18.28 4.75 -2.19
C GLU A 240 17.44 5.56 -1.20
N ASP A 241 16.12 5.34 -1.15
CA ASP A 241 15.20 6.03 -0.24
C ASP A 241 15.54 5.75 1.24
N LEU A 242 16.08 4.56 1.56
CA LEU A 242 16.57 4.21 2.90
C LEU A 242 17.98 4.75 3.21
N GLY A 243 18.63 5.40 2.24
CA GLY A 243 19.99 5.96 2.35
C GLY A 243 21.10 4.90 2.40
N LEU A 244 20.84 3.69 1.87
CA LEU A 244 21.77 2.55 1.87
C LEU A 244 22.65 2.51 0.62
N LEU A 245 22.17 3.08 -0.49
CA LEU A 245 22.94 3.37 -1.69
C LEU A 245 23.22 4.87 -1.73
N ARG A 246 24.49 5.24 -1.60
CA ARG A 246 25.02 6.60 -1.81
C ARG A 246 26.22 6.50 -2.73
#